data_AF-A0A660UYR7-F1
#
_entry.id   AF-A0A660UYR7-F1
#
_cell.length_a   1.000
_cell.length_b   1.000
_cell.length_c   1.000
_cell.angle_alpha   90.00
_cell.angle_beta   90.00
_cell.angle_gamma   90.00
#
_symmetry.space_group_name_H-M   'P 1'
#
loop_
_entity.id
_entity.type
_entity.pdbx_description
1 polymer ?
#
loop_
_entity_poly.entity_id
_entity_poly.type
_entity_poly.pdbx_seq_one_letter_code
_entity_poly.pdbx_strand_id
1 'polypeptide(L)'
;MEKSQYELCAEVLRRLDKAGVLRDIIIVGSWCTLFYRKFFGRTSYMVSLVTRDMDLLIPRPSAMRAKTDVAELLKDLGFVVGFTGSKGFIRLQHPQLIVEFLVPERGRGSDKPYALPHPANFALHKLLVLARRPTPEKQMKDKEAALRVLSALIDKGQGNLITDVFHTMPRKWQAMVKRQLTDAVEEPILDLLR
;
A
#
# COMPACT_ATOMS: atom_id res chain seq x y z
N MET A 1 16.86 11.99 9.67
CA MET A 1 15.74 12.47 8.83
C MET A 1 14.53 11.54 8.86
N GLU A 2 14.67 10.24 9.21
CA GLU A 2 13.55 9.27 9.23
C GLU A 2 12.63 9.31 10.48
N LYS A 3 13.13 9.71 11.66
CA LYS A 3 12.39 9.59 12.93
C LYS A 3 11.17 10.52 13.01
N SER A 4 11.32 11.78 12.60
CA SER A 4 10.24 12.78 12.67
C SER A 4 9.08 12.45 11.73
N GLN A 5 9.38 11.89 10.56
CA GLN A 5 8.36 11.48 9.61
C GLN A 5 7.51 10.32 10.14
N TYR A 6 8.15 9.34 10.78
CA TYR A 6 7.46 8.22 11.42
C TYR A 6 6.62 8.66 12.61
N GLU A 7 7.16 9.55 13.45
CA GLU A 7 6.43 10.12 14.60
C GLU A 7 5.18 10.90 14.14
N LEU A 8 5.32 11.70 13.08
CA LEU A 8 4.20 12.42 12.48
C LEU A 8 3.14 11.47 11.89
N CYS A 9 3.57 10.42 11.19
CA CYS A 9 2.65 9.39 10.68
C CYS A 9 1.90 8.69 11.84
N ALA A 10 2.62 8.31 12.90
CA ALA A 10 2.02 7.67 14.07
C ALA A 10 1.01 8.60 14.76
N GLU A 11 1.29 9.89 14.85
CA GLU A 11 0.36 10.88 15.40
C GLU A 11 -0.89 11.06 14.53
N VAL A 12 -0.72 11.13 13.20
CA VAL A 12 -1.86 11.17 12.25
C VAL A 12 -2.76 9.95 12.46
N LEU A 13 -2.20 8.74 12.47
CA LEU A 13 -2.97 7.51 12.68
C LEU A 13 -3.68 7.49 14.04
N ARG A 14 -3.02 7.98 15.09
CA ARG A 14 -3.61 8.10 16.43
C ARG A 14 -4.81 9.04 16.45
N ARG A 15 -4.74 10.18 15.76
CA ARG A 15 -5.86 11.14 15.68
C ARG A 15 -7.02 10.58 14.86
N LEU A 16 -6.73 9.92 13.75
CA LEU A 16 -7.74 9.23 12.95
C LEU A 16 -8.44 8.12 13.76
N ASP A 17 -7.71 7.40 14.61
CA ASP A 17 -8.31 6.39 15.50
C ASP A 17 -9.23 7.02 16.55
N LYS A 18 -8.75 8.05 17.26
CA LYS A 18 -9.54 8.80 18.25
C LYS A 18 -10.81 9.39 17.65
N ALA A 19 -10.74 9.84 16.40
CA ALA A 19 -11.88 10.39 15.67
C ALA A 19 -12.80 9.32 15.05
N GLY A 20 -12.50 8.02 15.25
CA GLY A 20 -13.28 6.90 14.73
C GLY A 20 -13.12 6.67 13.22
N VAL A 21 -12.21 7.37 12.55
CA VAL A 21 -11.98 7.29 11.10
C VAL A 21 -11.09 6.10 10.74
N LEU A 22 -10.11 5.76 11.59
CA LEU A 22 -9.10 4.73 11.27
C LEU A 22 -9.71 3.36 10.92
N ARG A 23 -10.87 3.03 11.47
CA ARG A 23 -11.56 1.75 11.25
C ARG A 23 -12.13 1.59 9.85
N ASP A 24 -12.40 2.70 9.18
CA ASP A 24 -13.03 2.75 7.87
C ASP A 24 -12.02 3.01 6.74
N ILE A 25 -10.71 3.04 7.05
CA ILE A 25 -9.63 3.30 6.08
C ILE A 25 -8.60 2.17 6.04
N ILE A 26 -7.95 2.03 4.90
CA ILE A 26 -6.91 1.04 4.65
C ILE A 26 -5.65 1.80 4.23
N ILE A 27 -4.55 1.62 4.96
CA ILE A 27 -3.24 2.09 4.50
C ILE A 27 -2.89 1.31 3.23
N VAL A 28 -2.55 2.02 2.15
CA VAL A 28 -2.14 1.45 0.86
C VAL A 28 -0.79 2.05 0.43
N GLY A 29 -0.32 1.70 -0.76
CA GLY A 29 0.94 2.22 -1.30
C GLY A 29 2.17 1.79 -0.49
N SER A 30 3.27 2.53 -0.65
CA SER A 30 4.57 2.16 -0.07
C SER A 30 4.57 2.17 1.46
N TRP A 31 3.68 2.93 2.10
CA TRP A 31 3.58 3.02 3.55
C TRP A 31 3.13 1.72 4.23
N CYS A 32 2.50 0.80 3.49
CA CYS A 32 2.16 -0.53 4.02
C CYS A 32 3.39 -1.33 4.44
N THR A 33 4.51 -1.11 3.75
CA THR A 33 5.76 -1.86 3.98
C THR A 33 6.32 -1.64 5.38
N LEU A 34 6.09 -0.46 6.00
CA LEU A 34 6.47 -0.22 7.40
C LEU A 34 5.81 -1.22 8.36
N PHE A 35 4.56 -1.57 8.10
CA PHE A 35 3.77 -2.46 8.96
C PHE A 35 4.10 -3.93 8.71
N TYR A 36 4.56 -4.28 7.51
CA TYR A 36 4.99 -5.64 7.19
C TYR A 36 6.17 -6.12 8.03
N ARG A 37 7.01 -5.23 8.57
CA ARG A 37 8.03 -5.63 9.56
C ARG A 37 7.42 -6.41 10.74
N LYS A 38 6.24 -5.98 11.21
CA LYS A 38 5.53 -6.71 12.29
C LYS A 38 4.98 -8.04 11.80
N PHE A 39 4.55 -8.12 10.54
CA PHE A 39 4.05 -9.36 9.92
C PHE A 39 5.16 -10.39 9.68
N PHE A 40 6.33 -9.95 9.22
CA PHE A 40 7.48 -10.82 8.94
C PHE A 40 8.29 -11.16 10.20
N GLY A 41 8.14 -10.43 11.30
CA GLY A 41 8.74 -10.80 12.58
C GLY A 41 10.28 -10.69 12.57
N ARG A 42 10.98 -11.79 12.86
CA ARG A 42 12.46 -11.83 13.00
C ARG A 42 13.22 -11.96 11.66
N THR A 43 12.54 -12.12 10.54
CA THR A 43 13.19 -12.18 9.22
C THR A 43 13.83 -10.82 8.89
N SER A 44 14.91 -10.81 8.10
CA SER A 44 15.69 -9.63 7.70
C SER A 44 14.95 -8.68 6.74
N TYR A 45 13.64 -8.51 6.90
CA TYR A 45 12.84 -7.61 6.10
C TYR A 45 13.23 -6.16 6.37
N MET A 46 14.05 -5.59 5.49
CA MET A 46 14.45 -4.19 5.53
C MET A 46 13.37 -3.33 4.85
N VAL A 47 12.86 -2.36 5.60
CA VAL A 47 11.93 -1.37 5.04
C VAL A 47 12.70 -0.38 4.19
N SER A 48 12.26 -0.14 2.97
CA SER A 48 12.80 0.90 2.08
C SER A 48 11.69 1.89 1.77
N LEU A 49 11.40 2.77 2.74
CA LEU A 49 10.43 3.84 2.58
C LEU A 49 11.15 5.15 2.34
N VAL A 50 11.08 5.64 1.10
CA VAL A 50 11.68 6.93 0.68
C VAL A 50 10.64 7.94 0.20
N THR A 51 9.35 7.68 0.46
CA THR A 51 8.25 8.55 0.03
C THR A 51 7.65 9.31 1.22
N ARG A 52 7.23 10.55 0.95
CA ARG A 52 6.41 11.35 1.87
C ARG A 52 4.91 11.16 1.62
N ASP A 53 4.53 10.62 0.48
CA ASP A 53 3.13 10.41 0.11
C ASP A 53 2.58 9.13 0.77
N MET A 54 1.70 9.30 1.75
CA MET A 54 0.96 8.26 2.45
C MET A 54 -0.46 8.16 1.89
N ASP A 55 -0.76 7.02 1.29
CA ASP A 55 -2.05 6.74 0.67
C ASP A 55 -2.97 6.01 1.66
N LEU A 56 -4.17 6.56 1.87
CA LEU A 56 -5.23 6.02 2.71
C LEU A 56 -6.46 5.74 1.85
N LEU A 57 -6.75 4.47 1.60
CA LEU A 57 -7.92 4.04 0.84
C LEU A 57 -9.16 4.04 1.74
N ILE A 58 -10.24 4.69 1.29
CA ILE A 58 -11.57 4.63 1.87
C ILE A 58 -12.41 3.67 1.01
N PRO A 59 -12.52 2.37 1.36
CA PRO A 59 -13.18 1.38 0.51
C PRO A 59 -14.69 1.60 0.37
N ARG A 60 -15.35 2.10 1.43
CA ARG A 60 -16.80 2.32 1.46
C ARG A 60 -17.13 3.70 2.05
N PRO A 61 -17.04 4.78 1.26
CA PRO A 61 -17.32 6.14 1.75
C PRO A 61 -18.74 6.28 2.32
N SER A 62 -19.73 5.63 1.71
CA SER A 62 -21.12 5.68 2.16
C SER A 62 -21.38 4.93 3.47
N ALA A 63 -20.46 4.06 3.90
CA ALA A 63 -20.57 3.31 5.15
C ALA A 63 -19.82 3.99 6.30
N MET A 64 -19.08 5.07 6.04
CA MET A 64 -18.36 5.80 7.06
C MET A 64 -19.34 6.41 8.06
N ARG A 65 -19.19 6.03 9.33
CA ARG A 65 -20.04 6.51 10.42
C ARG A 65 -19.58 7.85 10.97
N ALA A 66 -18.28 8.12 10.91
CA ALA A 66 -17.69 9.35 11.39
C ALA A 66 -17.88 10.50 10.38
N LYS A 67 -18.45 11.63 10.83
CA LYS A 67 -18.53 12.90 10.08
C LYS A 67 -17.43 13.86 10.53
N THR A 68 -16.20 13.37 10.57
CA THR A 68 -15.05 14.14 11.05
C THR A 68 -14.44 14.96 9.92
N ASP A 69 -14.21 16.25 10.16
CA ASP A 69 -13.38 17.06 9.29
C ASP A 69 -11.90 16.73 9.54
N VAL A 70 -11.31 15.94 8.64
CA VAL A 70 -9.91 15.49 8.76
C VAL A 70 -8.92 16.63 8.50
N ALA A 71 -9.31 17.65 7.73
CA ALA A 71 -8.46 18.82 7.50
C ALA A 71 -8.32 19.62 8.79
N GLU A 72 -9.43 19.89 9.49
CA GLU A 72 -9.37 20.59 10.78
C GLU A 72 -8.67 19.75 11.86
N LEU A 73 -8.89 18.43 11.88
CA LEU A 73 -8.27 17.50 12.83
C LEU A 73 -6.73 17.51 12.79
N LEU A 74 -6.14 17.77 11.62
CA LEU A 74 -4.69 17.72 11.41
C LEU A 74 -4.05 19.10 11.22
N LYS A 75 -4.84 20.18 11.33
CA LYS A 75 -4.39 21.56 11.06
C LYS A 75 -3.33 22.06 12.02
N ASP A 76 -3.46 21.77 13.31
CA ASP A 76 -2.48 22.14 14.36
C ASP A 76 -1.16 21.35 14.25
N LEU A 77 -1.17 20.22 13.53
CA LEU A 77 0.07 19.52 13.12
C LEU A 77 0.75 20.19 11.91
N GLY A 78 0.21 21.31 11.41
CA GLY A 78 0.75 22.06 10.28
C GLY A 78 0.36 21.51 8.91
N PHE A 79 -0.65 20.63 8.82
CA PHE A 79 -1.17 20.19 7.53
C PHE A 79 -2.02 21.28 6.89
N VAL A 80 -1.83 21.45 5.58
CA VAL A 80 -2.67 22.33 4.74
C VAL A 80 -3.40 21.51 3.68
N VAL A 81 -4.60 21.94 3.31
CA VAL A 81 -5.36 21.31 2.22
C VAL A 81 -4.69 21.68 0.90
N GLY A 82 -4.05 20.72 0.25
CA GLY A 82 -3.34 20.92 -1.01
C GLY A 82 -4.23 20.80 -2.24
N PHE A 83 -5.27 19.95 -2.18
CA PHE A 83 -6.26 19.81 -3.25
C PHE A 83 -7.52 19.10 -2.73
N THR A 84 -8.69 19.61 -3.12
CA THR A 84 -10.00 18.97 -2.98
C THR A 84 -10.55 18.73 -4.38
N GLY A 85 -10.32 17.53 -4.92
CA GLY A 85 -10.81 17.20 -6.25
C GLY A 85 -12.31 16.94 -6.27
N SER A 86 -12.99 17.37 -7.33
CA SER A 86 -14.41 17.04 -7.62
C SER A 86 -14.69 15.53 -7.78
N LYS A 87 -13.64 14.68 -7.73
CA LYS A 87 -13.69 13.22 -7.92
C LYS A 87 -13.38 12.39 -6.66
N GLY A 88 -13.39 12.99 -5.47
CA GLY A 88 -13.31 12.22 -4.20
C GLY A 88 -11.89 11.92 -3.69
N PHE A 89 -10.95 12.83 -3.94
CA PHE A 89 -9.59 12.77 -3.39
C PHE A 89 -9.33 14.03 -2.56
N ILE A 90 -8.94 13.86 -1.29
CA ILE A 90 -8.44 14.95 -0.45
C ILE A 90 -6.96 14.70 -0.17
N ARG A 91 -6.14 15.75 -0.41
CA ARG A 91 -4.70 15.72 -0.16
C ARG A 91 -4.33 16.75 0.89
N LEU A 92 -3.79 16.28 2.02
CA LEU A 92 -3.27 17.10 3.10
C LEU A 92 -1.75 17.11 3.03
N GLN A 93 -1.16 18.30 2.97
CA GLN A 93 0.27 18.48 2.76
C GLN A 93 0.95 19.02 4.03
N HIS A 94 2.08 18.42 4.39
CA HIS A 94 3.01 18.90 5.39
C HIS A 94 4.45 18.70 4.85
N PRO A 95 5.44 19.54 5.20
CA PRO A 95 6.81 19.42 4.68
C PRO A 95 7.44 18.03 4.86
N GLN A 96 7.03 17.29 5.88
CA GLN A 96 7.54 15.94 6.17
C GLN A 96 6.63 14.81 5.69
N LEU A 97 5.33 15.04 5.53
CA LEU A 97 4.35 13.98 5.24
C LEU A 97 3.22 14.55 4.39
N ILE A 98 2.80 13.80 3.38
CA ILE A 98 1.63 14.11 2.58
C ILE A 98 0.64 12.98 2.81
N VAL A 99 -0.60 13.29 3.20
CA VAL A 99 -1.66 12.32 3.42
C VAL A 99 -2.67 12.45 2.31
N GLU A 100 -2.81 11.40 1.53
CA GLU A 100 -3.74 11.33 0.40
C GLU A 100 -4.84 10.32 0.70
N PHE A 101 -6.09 10.76 0.64
CA PHE A 101 -7.24 9.89 0.80
C PHE A 101 -7.76 9.49 -0.57
N LEU A 102 -7.69 8.20 -0.86
CA LEU A 102 -8.12 7.60 -2.12
C LEU A 102 -9.51 7.00 -1.94
N VAL A 103 -10.42 7.31 -2.86
CA VAL A 103 -11.75 6.68 -2.94
C VAL A 103 -11.80 5.87 -4.24
N PRO A 104 -12.19 4.58 -4.21
CA PRO A 104 -12.26 3.76 -5.41
C PRO A 104 -13.37 4.26 -6.34
N GLU A 105 -13.09 4.28 -7.65
CA GLU A 105 -14.13 4.42 -8.68
C GLU A 105 -15.03 3.17 -8.65
N ARG A 106 -16.36 3.36 -8.67
CA ARG A 106 -17.33 2.28 -8.39
C ARG A 106 -17.28 1.14 -9.41
N GLY A 107 -17.03 -0.07 -8.90
CA GLY A 107 -17.19 -1.39 -9.55
C GLY A 107 -17.34 -2.47 -8.45
N ARG A 108 -17.91 -3.65 -8.77
CA ARG A 108 -18.36 -4.66 -7.78
C ARG A 108 -17.25 -5.08 -6.81
N GLY A 109 -17.28 -4.54 -5.59
CA GLY A 109 -16.44 -4.92 -4.47
C GLY A 109 -17.16 -5.92 -3.57
N SER A 110 -16.41 -6.92 -3.09
CA SER A 110 -16.88 -7.97 -2.19
C SER A 110 -16.96 -7.48 -0.73
N ASP A 111 -17.86 -8.07 0.04
CA ASP A 111 -18.31 -7.61 1.36
C ASP A 111 -17.39 -7.96 2.56
N LYS A 112 -16.10 -8.24 2.32
CA LYS A 112 -15.15 -8.62 3.39
C LYS A 112 -14.12 -7.52 3.68
N PRO A 113 -13.74 -7.27 4.95
CA PRO A 113 -12.72 -6.29 5.28
C PRO A 113 -11.33 -6.78 4.84
N TYR A 114 -10.54 -5.93 4.17
CA TYR A 114 -9.10 -6.14 3.98
C TYR A 114 -8.34 -5.04 4.73
N ALA A 115 -7.97 -5.28 5.99
CA ALA A 115 -7.08 -4.40 6.73
C ALA A 115 -5.63 -4.64 6.30
N LEU A 116 -4.93 -3.60 5.84
CA LEU A 116 -3.64 -3.65 5.13
C LEU A 116 -3.69 -4.62 3.92
N PRO A 117 -3.25 -4.22 2.71
CA PRO A 117 -3.16 -5.19 1.63
C PRO A 117 -2.29 -6.37 2.08
N HIS A 118 -2.74 -7.61 1.84
CA HIS A 118 -1.92 -8.78 2.13
C HIS A 118 -0.58 -8.64 1.38
N PRO A 119 0.57 -9.01 1.98
CA PRO A 119 1.88 -8.80 1.33
C PRO A 119 1.96 -9.39 -0.08
N ALA A 120 1.34 -10.55 -0.31
CA ALA A 120 1.25 -11.16 -1.65
C ALA A 120 0.40 -10.31 -2.62
N ASN A 121 -0.75 -9.78 -2.19
CA ASN A 121 -1.59 -8.89 -2.99
C ASN A 121 -0.81 -7.63 -3.39
N PHE A 122 -0.11 -7.03 -2.42
CA PHE A 122 0.71 -5.84 -2.65
C PHE A 122 1.82 -6.09 -3.66
N ALA A 123 2.59 -7.16 -3.48
CA ALA A 123 3.74 -7.45 -4.34
C ALA A 123 3.30 -7.80 -5.77
N LEU A 124 2.32 -8.68 -5.93
CA LEU A 124 1.80 -9.07 -7.25
C LEU A 124 1.13 -7.89 -7.96
N HIS A 125 0.40 -7.03 -7.23
CA HIS A 125 -0.15 -5.81 -7.81
C HIS A 125 0.93 -4.82 -8.24
N LYS A 126 2.03 -4.66 -7.47
CA LYS A 126 3.15 -3.82 -7.90
C LYS A 126 3.75 -4.32 -9.22
N LEU A 127 3.98 -5.64 -9.36
CA LEU A 127 4.45 -6.23 -10.61
C LEU A 127 3.46 -5.98 -11.77
N LEU A 128 2.15 -6.13 -11.52
CA LEU A 128 1.13 -5.89 -12.54
C LEU A 128 1.13 -4.45 -13.08
N VAL A 129 1.37 -3.46 -12.21
CA VAL A 129 1.30 -2.03 -12.56
C VAL A 129 2.64 -1.49 -13.10
N LEU A 130 3.74 -2.26 -13.05
CA LEU A 130 5.05 -1.85 -13.57
C LEU A 130 4.98 -1.31 -14.99
N ALA A 131 4.31 -2.03 -15.90
CA ALA A 131 4.18 -1.65 -17.30
C ALA A 131 3.41 -0.33 -17.53
N ARG A 132 2.73 0.19 -16.51
CA ARG A 132 1.94 1.44 -16.56
C ARG A 132 2.64 2.61 -15.86
N ARG A 133 3.82 2.39 -15.27
CA ARG A 133 4.53 3.45 -14.54
C ARG A 133 5.24 4.39 -15.53
N PRO A 134 5.16 5.71 -15.30
CA PRO A 134 5.60 6.70 -16.28
C PRO A 134 7.12 6.83 -16.39
N THR A 135 7.89 6.43 -15.36
CA THR A 135 9.34 6.58 -15.37
C THR A 135 10.07 5.28 -14.99
N PRO A 136 11.23 4.98 -15.59
CA PRO A 136 12.02 3.79 -15.28
C PRO A 136 12.44 3.69 -13.81
N GLU A 137 12.69 4.82 -13.14
CA GLU A 137 13.09 4.84 -11.73
C GLU A 137 11.94 4.38 -10.83
N LYS A 138 10.71 4.77 -11.15
CA LYS A 138 9.51 4.29 -10.44
C LYS A 138 9.25 2.82 -10.70
N GLN A 139 9.51 2.35 -11.94
CA GLN A 139 9.43 0.93 -12.28
C GLN A 139 10.42 0.11 -11.47
N MET A 140 11.69 0.51 -11.45
CA MET A 140 12.74 -0.19 -10.71
C MET A 140 12.44 -0.26 -9.21
N LYS A 141 12.02 0.87 -8.60
CA LYS A 141 11.63 0.91 -7.19
C LYS A 141 10.44 0.02 -6.87
N ASP A 142 9.42 0.00 -7.72
CA ASP A 142 8.25 -0.86 -7.55
C ASP A 142 8.61 -2.35 -7.72
N LYS A 143 9.49 -2.68 -8.67
CA LYS A 143 9.99 -4.04 -8.91
C LYS A 143 10.78 -4.53 -7.70
N GLU A 144 11.74 -3.74 -7.22
CA GLU A 144 12.54 -4.06 -6.04
C GLU A 144 11.67 -4.26 -4.79
N ALA A 145 10.70 -3.37 -4.55
CA ALA A 145 9.78 -3.49 -3.42
C ALA A 145 8.92 -4.77 -3.51
N ALA A 146 8.47 -5.14 -4.71
CA ALA A 146 7.71 -6.37 -4.93
C ALA A 146 8.56 -7.62 -4.65
N LEU A 147 9.76 -7.69 -5.23
CA LEU A 147 10.66 -8.82 -5.05
C LEU A 147 11.04 -9.02 -3.59
N ARG A 148 11.39 -7.95 -2.86
CA ARG A 148 11.71 -8.02 -1.42
C ARG A 148 10.56 -8.62 -0.61
N VAL A 149 9.31 -8.27 -0.93
CA VAL A 149 8.14 -8.82 -0.23
C VAL A 149 7.89 -10.28 -0.61
N LEU A 150 8.08 -10.66 -1.87
CA LEU A 150 7.92 -12.05 -2.33
C LEU A 150 9.00 -12.95 -1.73
N SER A 151 10.26 -12.56 -1.77
CA SER A 151 11.36 -13.30 -1.12
C SER A 151 11.10 -13.45 0.38
N ALA A 152 10.70 -12.39 1.08
CA ALA A 152 10.38 -12.47 2.51
C ALA A 152 9.21 -13.42 2.83
N LEU A 153 8.23 -13.57 1.93
CA LEU A 153 7.16 -14.56 2.07
C LEU A 153 7.67 -15.98 1.87
N ILE A 154 8.55 -16.19 0.90
CA ILE A 154 9.18 -17.49 0.62
C ILE A 154 10.04 -17.92 1.82
N ASP A 155 10.89 -17.02 2.32
CA ASP A 155 11.77 -17.27 3.48
C ASP A 155 10.97 -17.61 4.75
N LYS A 156 9.75 -17.08 4.87
CA LYS A 156 8.83 -17.39 5.97
C LYS A 156 8.05 -18.70 5.76
N GLY A 157 8.28 -19.41 4.65
CA GLY A 157 7.54 -20.63 4.30
C GLY A 157 6.10 -20.38 3.84
N GLN A 158 5.77 -19.14 3.45
CA GLN A 158 4.42 -18.72 3.05
C GLN A 158 4.26 -18.60 1.53
N GLY A 159 5.02 -19.38 0.75
CA GLY A 159 4.98 -19.38 -0.71
C GLY A 159 3.59 -19.72 -1.28
N ASN A 160 2.83 -20.58 -0.60
CA ASN A 160 1.45 -20.93 -0.97
C ASN A 160 0.49 -19.72 -0.99
N LEU A 161 0.71 -18.70 -0.14
CA LEU A 161 -0.11 -17.49 -0.19
C LEU A 161 0.14 -16.67 -1.46
N ILE A 162 1.34 -16.78 -2.04
CA ILE A 162 1.67 -16.14 -3.31
C ILE A 162 0.89 -16.83 -4.43
N THR A 163 0.90 -18.17 -4.46
CA THR A 163 0.20 -18.97 -5.47
C THR A 163 -1.30 -18.80 -5.39
N ASP A 164 -1.88 -18.84 -4.19
CA ASP A 164 -3.32 -18.70 -3.98
C ASP A 164 -3.81 -17.35 -4.53
N VAL A 165 -3.12 -16.26 -4.17
CA VAL A 165 -3.45 -14.93 -4.68
C VAL A 165 -3.27 -14.86 -6.20
N PHE A 166 -2.17 -15.37 -6.73
CA PHE A 166 -1.89 -15.35 -8.17
C PHE A 166 -2.97 -16.06 -8.99
N HIS A 167 -3.43 -17.22 -8.54
CA HIS A 167 -4.47 -17.99 -9.24
C HIS A 167 -5.86 -17.34 -9.17
N THR A 168 -6.13 -16.49 -8.18
CA THR A 168 -7.36 -15.68 -8.16
C THR A 168 -7.37 -14.55 -9.20
N MET A 169 -6.20 -14.17 -9.73
CA MET A 169 -6.11 -13.11 -10.74
C MET A 169 -6.59 -13.58 -12.12
N PRO A 170 -7.13 -12.70 -12.97
CA PRO A 170 -7.42 -13.03 -14.37
C PRO A 170 -6.18 -13.51 -15.13
N ARG A 171 -6.33 -14.47 -16.06
CA ARG A 171 -5.20 -15.04 -16.85
C ARG A 171 -4.34 -13.99 -17.55
N LYS A 172 -4.95 -12.89 -18.02
CA LYS A 172 -4.22 -11.76 -18.62
C LYS A 172 -3.27 -11.10 -17.61
N TRP A 173 -3.70 -10.92 -16.36
CA TRP A 173 -2.88 -10.32 -15.30
C TRP A 173 -1.79 -11.29 -14.83
N GLN A 174 -2.10 -12.59 -14.75
CA GLN A 174 -1.11 -13.63 -14.47
C GLN A 174 0.04 -13.60 -15.48
N ALA A 175 -0.28 -13.53 -16.77
CA ALA A 175 0.71 -13.43 -17.84
C ALA A 175 1.53 -12.12 -17.75
N MET A 176 0.89 -10.99 -17.41
CA MET A 176 1.59 -9.72 -17.22
C MET A 176 2.60 -9.80 -16.07
N VAL A 177 2.21 -10.40 -14.94
CA VAL A 177 3.10 -10.58 -13.78
C VAL A 177 4.29 -11.47 -14.13
N LYS A 178 4.05 -12.64 -14.75
CA LYS A 178 5.13 -13.54 -15.21
C LYS A 178 6.11 -12.85 -16.15
N ARG A 179 5.64 -11.96 -17.03
CA ARG A 179 6.50 -11.19 -17.94
C ARG A 179 7.43 -10.18 -17.26
N GLN A 180 7.17 -9.82 -16.00
CA GLN A 180 8.06 -8.93 -15.24
C GLN A 180 9.16 -9.68 -14.50
N LEU A 181 9.03 -11.01 -14.40
CA LEU A 181 9.99 -11.91 -13.74
C LEU A 181 10.85 -12.57 -14.81
N THR A 182 12.00 -11.97 -15.11
CA THR A 182 12.90 -12.36 -16.21
C THR A 182 14.32 -12.64 -15.74
N ASP A 183 14.68 -12.22 -14.53
CA ASP A 183 16.03 -12.26 -14.03
C ASP A 183 16.27 -13.55 -13.23
N ALA A 184 17.48 -14.10 -13.26
CA ALA A 184 17.79 -15.38 -12.60
C ALA A 184 17.53 -15.39 -11.08
N VAL A 185 17.61 -14.22 -10.43
CA VAL A 185 17.28 -14.05 -9.00
C VAL A 185 15.78 -14.20 -8.70
N GLU A 186 14.94 -14.18 -9.74
CA GLU A 186 13.49 -14.26 -9.67
C GLU A 186 12.97 -15.68 -9.96
N GLU A 187 13.85 -16.61 -10.37
CA GLU A 187 13.48 -17.99 -10.73
C GLU A 187 12.73 -18.72 -9.60
N PRO A 188 13.11 -18.62 -8.31
CA PRO A 188 12.36 -19.26 -7.23
C PRO A 188 10.92 -18.74 -7.09
N ILE A 189 10.71 -17.45 -7.39
CA ILE A 189 9.38 -16.84 -7.40
C ILE A 189 8.62 -17.33 -8.63
N LEU A 190 9.26 -17.35 -9.80
CA LEU A 190 8.66 -17.80 -11.05
C LEU A 190 8.22 -19.26 -10.96
N ASP A 191 9.02 -20.13 -10.35
CA ASP A 191 8.73 -21.54 -10.13
C ASP A 191 7.47 -21.75 -9.28
N LEU A 192 7.30 -20.96 -8.22
CA LEU A 192 6.08 -21.01 -7.41
C LEU A 192 4.84 -20.60 -8.21
N LEU A 193 4.99 -19.71 -9.19
CA LEU A 193 3.88 -19.21 -10.00
C LEU A 193 3.55 -20.10 -11.21
N ARG A 194 4.30 -21.19 -11.45
CA ARG A 194 4.13 -22.03 -12.65
C ARG A 194 2.75 -22.67 -12.71
#